data_AF-U4V5X0-F1
#
_entry.id   AF-U4V5X0-F1
#
_cell.length_a   1.000
_cell.length_b   1.000
_cell.length_c   1.000
_cell.angle_alpha   90.00
_cell.angle_beta   90.00
_cell.angle_gamma   90.00
#
_symmetry.space_group_name_H-M   'P 1'
#
loop_
_entity.id
_entity.type
_entity.pdbx_description
1 polymer ?
#
loop_
_entity_poly.entity_id
_entity_poly.type
_entity_poly.pdbx_seq_one_letter_code
_entity_poly.pdbx_strand_id
1 'polypeptide(L)'
;MANEDLEARHLETLDRDLGRFVKLETAASYVSRPLVAPGIALVFIMLAGLGAAMLLGHSSQMFIVVAAAVFGAYMALNIGANDVANNMGPAVGANALSMGGAIAIAAIFESAGALIAGADVVSTVATGIIAPDTLATPPVMFIWAMMAALLASALWVNLATWIGAPVSTTHAVVGGVVGAGDRCGWLWSGELVADGRNRGKLGYLAGAGCDHSRRFSLADQSPYRLPRG
;
A
#
# COMPACT_ATOMS: atom_id res chain seq x y z
N MET A 1 -8.45 -3.82 69.99
CA MET A 1 -8.26 -2.40 69.61
C MET A 1 -7.03 -2.23 68.73
N ALA A 2 -5.80 -2.46 69.21
CA ALA A 2 -4.59 -2.22 68.40
C ALA A 2 -4.49 -2.95 67.04
N ASN A 3 -5.11 -4.13 66.88
CA ASN A 3 -5.07 -4.88 65.62
C ASN A 3 -6.05 -4.33 64.57
N GLU A 4 -7.23 -3.89 65.00
CA GLU A 4 -8.23 -3.28 64.10
C GLU A 4 -7.78 -1.89 63.61
N ASP A 5 -7.09 -1.13 64.47
CA ASP A 5 -6.50 0.15 64.10
C ASP A 5 -5.37 0.00 63.06
N LEU A 6 -4.66 -1.14 63.06
CA LEU A 6 -3.59 -1.43 62.11
C LEU A 6 -4.15 -1.82 60.74
N GLU A 7 -5.19 -2.64 60.73
CA GLU A 7 -5.89 -3.10 59.53
C GLU A 7 -6.58 -1.93 58.82
N ALA A 8 -7.28 -1.05 59.54
CA ALA A 8 -7.93 0.14 58.99
C ALA A 8 -6.91 1.07 58.29
N ARG A 9 -5.75 1.30 58.91
CA ARG A 9 -4.67 2.12 58.33
C ARG A 9 -4.03 1.46 57.10
N HIS A 10 -3.96 0.13 57.06
CA HIS A 10 -3.43 -0.62 55.92
C HIS A 10 -4.40 -0.59 54.72
N LEU A 11 -5.70 -0.73 54.96
CA LEU A 11 -6.72 -0.66 53.92
C LEU A 11 -6.77 0.74 53.30
N GLU A 12 -6.69 1.79 54.12
CA GLU A 12 -6.71 3.19 53.65
C GLU A 12 -5.46 3.56 52.83
N THR A 13 -4.31 2.95 53.14
CA THR A 13 -3.07 3.11 52.37
C THR A 13 -3.12 2.34 51.06
N LEU A 14 -3.62 1.10 51.06
CA LEU A 14 -3.79 0.30 49.86
C LEU A 14 -4.75 0.95 48.86
N ASP A 15 -5.88 1.49 49.34
CA ASP A 15 -6.89 2.13 48.48
C ASP A 15 -6.36 3.40 47.80
N ARG A 16 -5.53 4.18 48.53
CA ARG A 16 -4.84 5.36 48.00
C ARG A 16 -3.80 5.00 46.93
N ASP A 17 -3.03 3.94 47.16
CA ASP A 17 -2.04 3.47 46.20
C ASP A 17 -2.70 2.83 44.97
N LEU A 18 -3.77 2.06 45.16
CA LEU A 18 -4.57 1.51 44.07
C LEU A 18 -5.16 2.63 43.20
N GLY A 19 -5.68 3.69 43.82
CA GLY A 19 -6.16 4.88 43.11
C GLY A 19 -5.06 5.61 42.32
N ARG A 20 -3.80 5.58 42.79
CA ARG A 20 -2.66 6.11 42.03
C ARG A 20 -2.29 5.22 40.85
N PHE A 21 -2.27 3.91 41.02
CA PHE A 21 -2.03 2.96 39.93
C PHE A 21 -3.11 3.03 38.86
N VAL A 22 -4.39 3.11 39.23
CA VAL A 22 -5.51 3.26 38.28
C VAL A 22 -5.41 4.57 37.50
N LYS A 23 -5.02 5.69 38.14
CA LYS A 23 -4.81 6.97 37.45
C LYS A 23 -3.63 6.91 36.48
N LEU A 24 -2.54 6.23 36.87
CA LEU A 24 -1.39 6.01 35.99
C LEU A 24 -1.75 5.10 34.81
N GLU A 25 -2.53 4.05 35.03
CA GLU A 25 -2.99 3.15 33.98
C GLU A 25 -3.98 3.84 33.03
N THR A 26 -4.88 4.67 33.55
CA THR A 26 -5.83 5.43 32.73
C THR A 26 -5.11 6.51 31.91
N ALA A 27 -4.12 7.19 32.49
CA ALA A 27 -3.30 8.17 31.77
C ALA A 27 -2.40 7.50 30.73
N ALA A 28 -1.75 6.38 31.09
CA ALA A 28 -0.92 5.61 30.18
C ALA A 28 -1.74 5.00 29.04
N SER A 29 -2.94 4.49 29.31
CA SER A 29 -3.84 3.94 28.28
C SER A 29 -4.40 5.01 27.35
N TYR A 30 -4.62 6.25 27.85
CA TYR A 30 -5.04 7.36 27.00
C TYR A 30 -3.95 7.79 26.02
N VAL A 31 -2.70 7.82 26.49
CA VAL A 31 -1.53 8.14 25.64
C VAL A 31 -1.19 6.98 24.71
N SER A 32 -1.27 5.73 25.18
CA SER A 32 -0.85 4.56 24.39
C SER A 32 -1.87 4.17 23.33
N ARG A 33 -3.17 4.34 23.56
CA ARG A 33 -4.25 3.98 22.62
C ARG A 33 -4.02 4.44 21.17
N PRO A 34 -3.70 5.71 20.88
CA PRO A 34 -3.43 6.15 19.50
C PRO A 34 -2.10 5.64 18.94
N LEU A 35 -1.15 5.22 19.78
CA LEU A 35 0.17 4.72 19.40
C LEU A 35 0.21 3.20 19.15
N VAL A 36 -0.75 2.43 19.67
CA VAL A 36 -0.78 0.96 19.48
C VAL A 36 -0.93 0.59 18.00
N ALA A 37 -1.87 1.22 17.29
CA ALA A 37 -2.13 0.93 15.87
C ALA A 37 -0.89 1.15 14.96
N PRO A 38 -0.22 2.33 14.97
CA PRO A 38 0.99 2.52 14.19
C PRO A 38 2.16 1.64 14.69
N GLY A 39 2.21 1.32 15.99
CA GLY A 39 3.20 0.39 16.53
C GLY A 39 3.08 -1.03 15.95
N ILE A 40 1.88 -1.61 15.93
CA ILE A 40 1.62 -2.93 15.34
C ILE A 40 1.89 -2.91 13.84
N ALA A 41 1.47 -1.84 13.14
CA ALA A 41 1.74 -1.66 11.72
C ALA A 41 3.25 -1.66 11.41
N LEU A 42 4.05 -0.93 12.18
CA LEU A 42 5.51 -0.89 12.00
C LEU A 42 6.16 -2.25 12.25
N VAL A 43 5.70 -2.99 13.26
CA VAL A 43 6.18 -4.36 13.52
C VAL A 43 5.87 -5.26 12.31
N PHE A 44 4.66 -5.22 11.78
CA PHE A 44 4.28 -5.99 10.60
C PHE A 44 5.15 -5.65 9.38
N ILE A 45 5.37 -4.36 9.12
CA ILE A 45 6.21 -3.89 8.00
C ILE A 45 7.67 -4.34 8.19
N MET A 46 8.22 -4.23 9.40
CA MET A 46 9.57 -4.71 9.69
C MET A 46 9.69 -6.22 9.50
N LEU A 47 8.71 -7.00 9.96
CA LEU A 47 8.69 -8.45 9.76
C LEU A 47 8.58 -8.82 8.29
N ALA A 48 7.76 -8.12 7.51
CA ALA A 48 7.64 -8.35 6.07
C ALA A 48 8.95 -8.03 5.33
N GLY A 49 9.59 -6.90 5.66
CA GLY A 49 10.89 -6.52 5.10
C GLY A 49 12.00 -7.50 5.49
N LEU A 50 12.05 -7.93 6.74
CA LEU A 50 13.01 -8.93 7.23
C LEU A 50 12.77 -10.29 6.58
N GLY A 51 11.51 -10.72 6.46
CA GLY A 51 11.12 -11.95 5.77
C GLY A 51 11.56 -11.92 4.31
N ALA A 52 11.33 -10.82 3.60
CA ALA A 52 11.82 -10.64 2.23
C ALA A 52 13.36 -10.69 2.15
N ALA A 53 14.06 -10.04 3.09
CA ALA A 53 15.52 -10.10 3.16
C ALA A 53 16.04 -11.53 3.39
N MET A 54 15.42 -12.29 4.29
CA MET A 54 15.86 -13.65 4.62
C MET A 54 15.54 -14.67 3.52
N LEU A 55 14.36 -14.55 2.90
CA LEU A 55 13.88 -15.52 1.91
C LEU A 55 14.40 -15.24 0.50
N LEU A 56 14.59 -13.96 0.14
CA LEU A 56 14.91 -13.52 -1.23
C LEU A 56 16.27 -12.80 -1.34
N GLY A 57 16.95 -12.52 -0.24
CA GLY A 57 18.15 -11.67 -0.16
C GLY A 57 19.45 -12.25 -0.71
N HIS A 58 19.42 -13.35 -1.46
CA HIS A 58 20.61 -13.93 -2.10
C HIS A 58 20.98 -13.25 -3.44
N SER A 59 20.25 -12.20 -3.85
CA SER A 59 20.40 -11.53 -5.15
C SER A 59 21.11 -10.17 -5.04
N SER A 60 21.76 -9.74 -6.12
CA SER A 60 22.45 -8.43 -6.24
C SER A 60 21.52 -7.22 -6.09
N GLN A 61 20.19 -7.43 -6.11
CA GLN A 61 19.15 -6.39 -6.01
C GLN A 61 18.36 -6.46 -4.69
N MET A 62 18.94 -7.05 -3.64
CA MET A 62 18.31 -7.22 -2.32
C MET A 62 17.59 -5.95 -1.81
N PHE A 63 18.21 -4.77 -1.95
CA PHE A 63 17.61 -3.50 -1.52
C PHE A 63 16.25 -3.22 -2.18
N ILE A 64 16.11 -3.52 -3.46
CA ILE A 64 14.87 -3.27 -4.22
C ILE A 64 13.78 -4.23 -3.74
N VAL A 65 14.11 -5.50 -3.52
CA VAL A 65 13.16 -6.51 -3.04
C VAL A 65 12.66 -6.16 -1.64
N VAL A 66 13.55 -5.73 -0.74
CA VAL A 66 13.18 -5.32 0.62
C VAL A 66 12.33 -4.06 0.59
N ALA A 67 12.68 -3.06 -0.22
CA ALA A 67 11.86 -1.85 -0.38
C ALA A 67 10.47 -2.16 -0.94
N ALA A 68 10.39 -3.02 -1.96
CA ALA A 68 9.12 -3.46 -2.52
C ALA A 68 8.25 -4.20 -1.49
N ALA A 69 8.85 -5.06 -0.66
CA ALA A 69 8.15 -5.75 0.42
C ALA A 69 7.64 -4.77 1.49
N VAL A 70 8.42 -3.75 1.85
CA VAL A 70 8.02 -2.70 2.81
C VAL A 70 6.84 -1.89 2.27
N PHE A 71 6.90 -1.43 1.02
CA PHE A 71 5.80 -0.68 0.41
C PHE A 71 4.56 -1.55 0.18
N GLY A 72 4.74 -2.80 -0.22
CA GLY A 72 3.65 -3.78 -0.35
C GLY A 72 2.98 -4.06 0.99
N ALA A 73 3.75 -4.25 2.06
CA ALA A 73 3.22 -4.43 3.41
C ALA A 73 2.46 -3.19 3.91
N TYR A 74 2.99 -1.99 3.64
CA TYR A 74 2.28 -0.76 3.97
C TYR A 74 0.95 -0.63 3.21
N MET A 75 0.93 -0.97 1.91
CA MET A 75 -0.31 -0.98 1.13
C MET A 75 -1.29 -2.05 1.64
N ALA A 76 -0.82 -3.25 1.98
CA ALA A 76 -1.66 -4.32 2.50
C ALA A 76 -2.40 -3.92 3.79
N LEU A 77 -1.70 -3.21 4.70
CA LEU A 77 -2.33 -2.65 5.90
C LEU A 77 -3.44 -1.63 5.57
N ASN A 78 -3.19 -0.74 4.59
CA ASN A 78 -4.18 0.24 4.17
C ASN A 78 -5.40 -0.41 3.51
N ILE A 79 -5.20 -1.43 2.67
CA ILE A 79 -6.29 -2.20 2.07
C ILE A 79 -7.11 -2.88 3.15
N GLY A 80 -6.47 -3.63 4.06
CA GLY A 80 -7.18 -4.33 5.13
C GLY A 80 -7.97 -3.39 6.03
N ALA A 81 -7.40 -2.23 6.42
CA ALA A 81 -8.11 -1.25 7.23
C ALA A 81 -9.34 -0.67 6.51
N ASN A 82 -9.23 -0.42 5.20
CA ASN A 82 -10.31 0.12 4.38
C ASN A 82 -11.43 -0.91 4.16
N ASP A 83 -11.06 -2.13 3.80
CA ASP A 83 -12.00 -3.20 3.45
C ASP A 83 -12.77 -3.69 4.68
N VAL A 84 -12.10 -3.82 5.84
CA VAL A 84 -12.79 -4.17 7.10
C VAL A 84 -13.80 -3.09 7.49
N ALA A 85 -13.44 -1.81 7.37
CA ALA A 85 -14.36 -0.73 7.68
C ALA A 85 -15.58 -0.74 6.75
N ASN A 86 -15.38 -1.02 5.46
CA ASN A 86 -16.44 -1.07 4.47
C ASN A 86 -17.36 -2.29 4.62
N ASN A 87 -16.79 -3.47 4.88
CA ASN A 87 -17.53 -4.74 4.93
C ASN A 87 -18.18 -4.98 6.31
N MET A 88 -17.47 -4.65 7.40
CA MET A 88 -17.91 -4.95 8.76
C MET A 88 -18.56 -3.75 9.46
N GLY A 89 -18.39 -2.54 8.94
CA GLY A 89 -18.95 -1.30 9.49
C GLY A 89 -20.47 -1.37 9.73
N PRO A 90 -21.30 -1.81 8.75
CA PRO A 90 -22.74 -1.92 8.94
C PRO A 90 -23.14 -2.96 10.00
N ALA A 91 -22.47 -4.11 10.05
CA ALA A 91 -22.78 -5.19 11.01
C ALA A 91 -22.43 -4.81 12.45
N VAL A 92 -21.31 -4.10 12.65
CA VAL A 92 -20.92 -3.57 13.96
C VAL A 92 -21.80 -2.37 14.34
N GLY A 93 -22.11 -1.48 13.40
CA GLY A 93 -22.98 -0.33 13.62
C GLY A 93 -24.43 -0.69 13.96
N ALA A 94 -24.93 -1.81 13.43
CA ALA A 94 -26.24 -2.37 13.76
C ALA A 94 -26.28 -3.17 15.07
N ASN A 95 -25.15 -3.27 15.80
CA ASN A 95 -24.97 -4.16 16.96
C ASN A 95 -25.26 -5.64 16.68
N ALA A 96 -25.20 -6.07 15.41
CA ALA A 96 -25.33 -7.48 15.03
C ALA A 96 -24.05 -8.28 15.37
N LEU A 97 -22.90 -7.59 15.35
CA LEU A 97 -21.60 -8.15 15.71
C LEU A 97 -20.82 -7.21 16.63
N SER A 98 -20.04 -7.79 17.55
CA SER A 98 -19.09 -7.03 18.34
C SER A 98 -17.86 -6.66 17.50
N MET A 99 -17.17 -5.58 17.85
CA MET A 99 -15.95 -5.15 17.16
C MET A 99 -14.88 -6.25 17.14
N GLY A 100 -14.72 -6.98 18.25
CA GLY A 100 -13.77 -8.10 18.33
C GLY A 100 -14.15 -9.27 17.42
N GLY A 101 -15.44 -9.61 17.35
CA GLY A 101 -15.94 -10.65 16.44
C GLY A 101 -15.76 -10.28 14.98
N ALA A 102 -16.04 -9.02 14.62
CA ALA A 102 -15.83 -8.49 13.28
C ALA A 102 -14.37 -8.58 12.83
N ILE A 103 -13.43 -8.18 13.70
CA ILE A 103 -11.99 -8.27 13.40
C ILE A 103 -11.55 -9.73 13.24
N ALA A 104 -12.03 -10.65 14.08
CA ALA A 104 -11.67 -12.06 13.99
C ALA A 104 -12.18 -12.71 12.69
N ILE A 105 -13.42 -12.44 12.30
CA ILE A 105 -14.00 -12.91 11.04
C ILE A 105 -13.22 -12.33 9.86
N ALA A 106 -12.99 -11.02 9.85
CA ALA A 106 -12.25 -10.38 8.78
C ALA A 106 -10.83 -10.96 8.65
N ALA A 107 -10.10 -11.14 9.76
CA ALA A 107 -8.76 -11.70 9.71
C ALA A 107 -8.72 -13.09 9.04
N ILE A 108 -9.71 -13.94 9.27
CA ILE A 108 -9.77 -15.28 8.67
C ILE A 108 -10.19 -15.18 7.19
N PHE A 109 -11.31 -14.52 6.91
CA PHE A 109 -11.92 -14.52 5.57
C PHE A 109 -11.16 -13.63 4.58
N GLU A 110 -10.65 -12.47 4.99
CA GLU A 110 -9.84 -11.60 4.13
C GLU A 110 -8.50 -12.26 3.79
N SER A 111 -7.84 -12.88 4.79
CA SER A 111 -6.59 -13.62 4.56
C SER A 111 -6.81 -14.84 3.66
N ALA A 112 -7.90 -15.58 3.87
CA ALA A 112 -8.26 -16.70 3.02
C ALA A 112 -8.57 -16.25 1.58
N GLY A 113 -9.31 -15.15 1.41
CA GLY A 113 -9.59 -14.55 0.09
C GLY A 113 -8.32 -14.12 -0.64
N ALA A 114 -7.40 -13.46 0.06
CA ALA A 114 -6.10 -13.06 -0.49
C ALA A 114 -5.26 -14.27 -0.95
N LEU A 115 -5.28 -15.38 -0.21
CA LEU A 115 -4.53 -16.59 -0.56
C LEU A 115 -5.17 -17.37 -1.73
N ILE A 116 -6.50 -17.43 -1.79
CA ILE A 116 -7.22 -18.23 -2.78
C ILE A 116 -7.39 -17.47 -4.11
N ALA A 117 -7.75 -16.19 -4.04
CA ALA A 117 -8.15 -15.38 -5.21
C ALA A 117 -7.18 -14.22 -5.51
N GLY A 118 -6.17 -13.98 -4.68
CA GLY A 118 -5.24 -12.86 -4.86
C GLY A 118 -4.38 -12.96 -6.12
N ALA A 119 -4.08 -14.17 -6.59
CA ALA A 119 -3.22 -14.38 -7.76
C ALA A 119 -3.79 -13.74 -9.04
N ASP A 120 -5.11 -13.86 -9.26
CA ASP A 120 -5.78 -13.30 -10.43
C ASP A 120 -5.76 -11.77 -10.43
N VAL A 121 -5.96 -11.16 -9.25
CA VAL A 121 -5.92 -9.70 -9.07
C VAL A 121 -4.50 -9.18 -9.29
N VAL A 122 -3.49 -9.83 -8.70
CA VAL A 122 -2.09 -9.46 -8.89
C VAL A 122 -1.69 -9.60 -10.36
N SER A 123 -2.08 -10.68 -11.04
CA SER A 123 -1.83 -10.85 -12.46
C SER A 123 -2.47 -9.73 -13.28
N THR A 124 -3.73 -9.38 -12.98
CA THR A 124 -4.45 -8.34 -13.73
C THR A 124 -3.81 -6.96 -13.55
N VAL A 125 -3.35 -6.64 -12.34
CA VAL A 125 -2.67 -5.36 -12.07
C VAL A 125 -1.27 -5.33 -12.70
N ALA A 126 -0.52 -6.43 -12.63
CA ALA A 126 0.86 -6.50 -13.12
C ALA A 126 0.96 -6.55 -14.65
N THR A 127 0.08 -7.32 -15.32
CA THR A 127 0.16 -7.56 -16.77
C THR A 127 -1.06 -7.05 -17.54
N GLY A 128 -2.20 -6.86 -16.88
CA GLY A 128 -3.42 -6.38 -17.54
C GLY A 128 -3.46 -4.87 -17.74
N ILE A 129 -2.62 -4.10 -17.06
CA ILE A 129 -2.56 -2.64 -17.19
C ILE A 129 -1.36 -2.22 -18.06
N ILE A 130 -0.18 -2.78 -17.79
CA ILE A 130 1.06 -2.52 -18.54
C ILE A 130 1.50 -3.85 -19.17
N ALA A 131 2.02 -3.83 -20.39
CA ALA A 131 2.55 -5.00 -21.07
C ALA A 131 4.06 -5.13 -20.78
N PRO A 132 4.49 -5.81 -19.70
CA PRO A 132 5.91 -5.90 -19.34
C PRO A 132 6.78 -6.50 -20.46
N ASP A 133 6.22 -7.42 -21.25
CA ASP A 133 6.92 -8.10 -22.34
C ASP A 133 7.20 -7.20 -23.54
N THR A 134 6.44 -6.11 -23.71
CA THR A 134 6.66 -5.15 -24.81
C THR A 134 7.49 -3.95 -24.40
N LEU A 135 7.81 -3.83 -23.10
CA LEU A 135 8.59 -2.71 -22.59
C LEU A 135 10.02 -2.79 -23.12
N ALA A 136 10.42 -1.81 -23.92
CA ALA A 136 11.83 -1.65 -24.33
C ALA A 136 12.73 -1.13 -23.18
N THR A 137 12.23 -1.10 -21.95
CA THR A 137 12.89 -0.46 -20.81
C THR A 137 13.55 -1.47 -19.86
N PRO A 138 14.61 -1.07 -19.14
CA PRO A 138 15.28 -1.96 -18.19
C PRO A 138 14.30 -2.47 -17.13
N PRO A 139 14.34 -3.76 -16.74
CA PRO A 139 13.44 -4.34 -15.73
C PRO A 139 13.40 -3.57 -14.40
N VAL A 140 14.51 -2.89 -14.06
CA VAL A 140 14.60 -2.07 -12.85
C VAL A 140 13.64 -0.87 -12.89
N MET A 141 13.43 -0.25 -14.06
CA MET A 141 12.56 0.91 -14.21
C MET A 141 11.09 0.53 -13.99
N PHE A 142 10.70 -0.67 -14.44
CA PHE A 142 9.39 -1.24 -14.17
C PHE A 142 9.14 -1.41 -12.66
N ILE A 143 10.11 -1.97 -11.93
CA ILE A 143 9.98 -2.17 -10.49
C ILE A 143 9.85 -0.82 -9.75
N TRP A 144 10.66 0.17 -10.12
CA TRP A 144 10.55 1.53 -9.54
C TRP A 144 9.19 2.18 -9.81
N ALA A 145 8.66 2.05 -11.03
CA ALA A 145 7.35 2.57 -11.38
C ALA A 145 6.23 1.89 -10.56
N MET A 146 6.29 0.56 -10.39
CA MET A 146 5.30 -0.18 -9.62
C MET A 146 5.38 0.13 -8.12
N MET A 147 6.59 0.32 -7.57
CA MET A 147 6.77 0.79 -6.20
C MET A 147 6.21 2.20 -5.99
N ALA A 148 6.42 3.10 -6.95
CA ALA A 148 5.86 4.45 -6.90
C ALA A 148 4.31 4.43 -6.98
N ALA A 149 3.75 3.57 -7.85
CA ALA A 149 2.31 3.35 -7.95
C ALA A 149 1.73 2.85 -6.61
N LEU A 150 2.32 1.80 -6.02
CA LEU A 150 1.92 1.26 -4.72
C LEU A 150 1.96 2.32 -3.61
N LEU A 151 3.03 3.10 -3.55
CA LEU A 151 3.17 4.15 -2.54
C LEU A 151 2.12 5.26 -2.74
N ALA A 152 1.90 5.72 -3.97
CA ALA A 152 0.89 6.73 -4.28
C ALA A 152 -0.53 6.25 -3.90
N SER A 153 -0.88 5.02 -4.25
CA SER A 153 -2.17 4.41 -3.89
C SER A 153 -2.31 4.25 -2.38
N ALA A 154 -1.25 3.82 -1.69
CA ALA A 154 -1.24 3.67 -0.24
C ALA A 154 -1.47 5.00 0.47
N LEU A 155 -0.77 6.05 0.05
CA LEU A 155 -0.96 7.40 0.60
C LEU A 155 -2.37 7.93 0.34
N TRP A 156 -2.93 7.69 -0.85
CA TRP A 156 -4.30 8.07 -1.16
C TRP A 156 -5.33 7.37 -0.28
N VAL A 157 -5.23 6.04 -0.14
CA VAL A 157 -6.15 5.25 0.71
C VAL A 157 -5.98 5.62 2.18
N ASN A 158 -4.75 5.86 2.63
CA ASN A 158 -4.49 6.30 4.00
C ASN A 158 -5.13 7.67 4.29
N LEU A 159 -4.99 8.62 3.36
CA LEU A 159 -5.64 9.92 3.45
C LEU A 159 -7.17 9.79 3.47
N ALA A 160 -7.73 8.98 2.57
CA ALA A 160 -9.17 8.72 2.50
C ALA A 160 -9.71 8.10 3.80
N THR A 161 -8.95 7.17 4.39
CA THR A 161 -9.29 6.54 5.67
C THR A 161 -9.23 7.55 6.81
N TRP A 162 -8.25 8.47 6.80
CA TRP A 162 -8.14 9.52 7.81
C TRP A 162 -9.31 10.52 7.78
N ILE A 163 -9.82 10.85 6.60
CA ILE A 163 -11.01 11.69 6.43
C ILE A 163 -12.33 10.91 6.59
N GLY A 164 -12.28 9.58 6.78
CA GLY A 164 -13.45 8.73 6.95
C GLY A 164 -14.27 8.51 5.67
N ALA A 165 -13.69 8.75 4.49
CA ALA A 165 -14.37 8.58 3.22
C ALA A 165 -14.25 7.12 2.72
N PRO A 166 -15.37 6.45 2.38
CA PRO A 166 -15.31 5.14 1.73
C PRO A 166 -14.78 5.32 0.30
N VAL A 167 -13.67 4.66 -0.03
CA VAL A 167 -13.03 4.72 -1.35
C VAL A 167 -12.70 3.32 -1.85
N SER A 168 -12.65 3.15 -3.17
CA SER A 168 -12.25 1.88 -3.77
C SER A 168 -10.73 1.77 -3.88
N THR A 169 -10.17 0.78 -3.20
CA THR A 169 -8.73 0.44 -3.24
C THR A 169 -8.27 0.06 -4.66
N THR A 170 -9.09 -0.68 -5.41
CA THR A 170 -8.80 -1.06 -6.80
C THR A 170 -8.62 0.15 -7.72
N HIS A 171 -9.50 1.16 -7.62
CA HIS A 171 -9.36 2.38 -8.41
C HIS A 171 -8.10 3.17 -8.04
N ALA A 172 -7.73 3.19 -6.75
CA ALA A 172 -6.51 3.83 -6.31
C ALA A 172 -5.26 3.12 -6.88
N VAL A 173 -5.24 1.79 -6.90
CA VAL A 173 -4.12 1.00 -7.47
C VAL A 173 -4.04 1.16 -8.98
N VAL A 174 -5.15 0.98 -9.70
CA VAL A 174 -5.20 1.13 -11.16
C VAL A 174 -4.79 2.56 -11.56
N GLY A 175 -5.29 3.58 -10.86
CA GLY A 175 -4.90 4.97 -11.10
C GLY A 175 -3.41 5.24 -10.86
N GLY A 176 -2.84 4.65 -9.80
CA GLY A 176 -1.41 4.73 -9.52
C GLY A 176 -0.55 4.09 -10.62
N VAL A 177 -0.94 2.91 -11.10
CA VAL A 177 -0.23 2.19 -12.17
C VAL A 177 -0.31 2.95 -13.49
N VAL A 178 -1.48 3.47 -13.85
CA VAL A 178 -1.66 4.31 -15.06
C VAL A 178 -0.82 5.59 -14.98
N GLY A 179 -0.81 6.27 -13.83
CA GLY A 179 0.01 7.47 -13.64
C GLY A 179 1.51 7.19 -13.72
N ALA A 180 1.97 6.08 -13.15
CA ALA A 180 3.36 5.63 -13.27
C ALA A 180 3.72 5.30 -14.73
N GLY A 181 2.80 4.68 -15.47
CA GLY A 181 2.95 4.37 -16.89
C GLY A 181 3.04 5.60 -17.79
N ASP A 182 2.23 6.63 -17.55
CA ASP A 182 2.35 7.91 -18.28
C ASP A 182 3.72 8.57 -18.03
N ARG A 183 4.19 8.57 -16.77
CA ARG A 183 5.53 9.12 -16.46
C ARG A 183 6.67 8.32 -17.08
N CYS A 184 6.49 7.04 -17.29
CA CYS A 184 7.48 6.22 -17.99
C CYS A 184 7.35 6.29 -19.53
N GLY A 185 6.31 6.95 -20.05
CA GLY A 185 6.04 7.08 -21.49
C GLY A 185 5.28 5.90 -22.11
N TRP A 186 4.88 4.90 -21.32
CA TRP A 186 4.26 3.65 -21.79
C TRP A 186 2.84 3.86 -22.34
N LEU A 187 2.13 4.89 -21.84
CA LEU A 187 0.80 5.28 -22.32
C LEU A 187 0.81 5.70 -23.81
N TRP A 188 1.86 6.39 -24.23
CA TRP A 188 1.99 6.96 -25.59
C TRP A 188 2.79 6.07 -26.54
N SER A 189 3.62 5.17 -26.00
CA SER A 189 4.36 4.14 -26.77
C SER A 189 3.47 2.97 -27.23
N GLY A 190 2.22 2.89 -26.79
CA GLY A 190 1.33 1.76 -27.11
C GLY A 190 1.66 0.47 -26.35
N GLU A 191 2.44 0.58 -25.27
CA GLU A 191 2.90 -0.54 -24.44
C GLU A 191 1.94 -0.85 -23.26
N LEU A 192 0.75 -0.25 -23.25
CA LEU A 192 -0.33 -0.65 -22.33
C LEU A 192 -1.16 -1.77 -22.94
N VAL A 193 -1.47 -2.79 -22.13
CA VAL A 193 -2.43 -3.83 -22.53
C VAL A 193 -3.83 -3.21 -22.50
N ALA A 194 -4.29 -2.72 -23.64
CA ALA A 194 -5.72 -2.57 -23.84
C ALA A 194 -6.31 -3.96 -24.09
N ASP A 195 -7.30 -4.36 -23.27
CA ASP A 195 -8.17 -5.51 -23.53
C ASP A 195 -8.46 -5.60 -25.04
N GLY A 196 -8.32 -6.80 -25.60
CA GLY A 196 -8.22 -7.08 -27.04
C GLY A 196 -9.43 -6.63 -27.88
N ARG A 197 -10.41 -5.96 -27.29
CA ARG A 197 -11.59 -5.38 -27.92
C ARG A 197 -11.36 -4.02 -28.61
N ASN A 198 -10.24 -3.32 -28.37
CA ASN A 198 -10.03 -1.94 -28.87
C ASN A 198 -8.63 -1.65 -29.45
N ARG A 199 -7.88 -2.66 -29.90
CA ARG A 199 -6.54 -2.49 -30.52
C ARG A 199 -6.47 -1.45 -31.65
N GLY A 200 -7.58 -1.18 -32.34
CA GLY A 200 -7.63 -0.24 -33.48
C GLY A 200 -7.88 1.24 -33.14
N LYS A 201 -8.35 1.57 -31.93
CA LYS A 201 -8.81 2.95 -31.64
C LYS A 201 -7.79 3.83 -30.92
N LEU A 202 -6.87 3.25 -30.13
CA LEU A 202 -5.85 4.04 -29.42
C LEU A 202 -4.61 4.39 -30.28
N GLY A 203 -4.26 3.56 -31.26
CA GLY A 203 -3.14 3.85 -32.17
C GLY A 203 -3.34 5.12 -33.01
N TYR A 204 -4.58 5.51 -33.29
CA TYR A 204 -4.90 6.73 -34.05
C TYR A 204 -4.83 8.02 -33.23
N LEU A 205 -4.95 7.95 -31.91
CA LEU A 205 -4.91 9.14 -31.04
C LEU A 205 -3.49 9.43 -30.51
N ALA A 206 -2.65 8.40 -30.35
CA ALA A 206 -1.24 8.57 -30.00
C ALA A 206 -0.43 9.30 -31.10
N GLY A 207 -0.82 9.16 -32.37
CA GLY A 207 -0.20 9.87 -33.49
C GLY A 207 -0.49 11.38 -33.55
N ALA A 208 -1.50 11.88 -32.84
CA ALA A 208 -1.91 13.28 -32.90
C ALA A 208 -1.23 14.19 -31.85
N GLY A 209 -0.61 13.61 -30.81
CA GLY A 209 0.07 14.37 -29.73
C GLY A 209 1.61 14.39 -29.81
N CYS A 210 2.21 13.62 -30.73
CA CYS A 210 3.66 13.40 -30.80
C CYS A 210 4.39 14.50 -31.62
N ASP A 211 4.32 15.76 -31.16
CA ASP A 211 5.15 16.88 -31.67
C ASP A 211 5.83 17.68 -30.54
N HIS A 212 6.35 16.97 -29.53
CA HIS A 212 7.21 17.60 -28.50
C HIS A 212 8.53 16.86 -28.27
N SER A 213 8.54 15.53 -28.39
CA SER A 213 9.75 14.71 -28.23
C SER A 213 10.70 14.76 -29.43
N ARG A 214 10.27 15.25 -30.61
CA ARG A 214 11.17 15.45 -31.77
C ARG A 214 12.03 16.72 -31.72
N ARG A 215 11.78 17.66 -30.80
CA ARG A 215 12.63 18.87 -30.68
C ARG A 215 13.93 18.66 -29.93
N PHE A 216 14.03 17.61 -29.10
CA PHE A 216 15.25 17.37 -28.33
C PHE A 216 16.28 16.49 -29.07
N SER A 217 15.87 15.78 -30.12
CA SER A 217 16.76 14.87 -30.88
C SER A 217 17.36 15.48 -32.14
N LEU A 218 16.97 16.70 -32.55
CA LEU A 218 17.42 17.34 -33.80
C LEU A 218 18.49 18.42 -33.60
N ALA A 219 18.96 18.66 -32.38
CA ALA A 219 19.99 19.67 -32.10
C ALA A 219 21.44 19.14 -32.18
N ASP A 220 21.65 17.84 -32.45
CA ASP A 220 22.98 17.22 -32.44
C ASP A 220 23.31 16.47 -33.75
N GLN A 221 23.19 17.15 -34.89
CA GLN A 221 23.91 16.74 -36.12
C GLN A 221 24.41 17.97 -36.88
N SER A 222 25.64 18.38 -36.57
CA SER A 222 26.43 19.33 -37.37
C SER A 222 26.80 18.72 -38.74
N PRO A 223 26.85 19.51 -39.84
CA PRO A 223 26.92 19.00 -41.19
C PRO A 223 28.36 18.97 -41.72
N TYR A 224 28.99 17.80 -41.78
CA TYR A 224 30.23 17.62 -42.56
C TYR A 224 30.30 16.23 -43.20
N ARG A 225 29.92 16.14 -44.48
CA ARG A 225 30.47 15.17 -45.45
C ARG A 225 30.14 15.58 -46.89
N LEU A 226 31.06 16.31 -47.51
CA LEU A 226 31.53 16.01 -48.88
C LEU A 226 32.51 14.81 -48.74
N PRO A 227 32.83 13.97 -49.76
CA PRO A 227 33.07 14.38 -51.16
C PRO A 227 32.76 13.36 -52.29
N ARG A 228 32.88 13.89 -53.52
CA ARG A 228 33.45 13.36 -54.78
C ARG A 228 33.27 11.88 -55.19
N GLY A 229 32.91 11.74 -56.47
CA GLY A 229 33.04 10.55 -57.31
C GLY A 229 32.30 10.78 -58.61
#